data_AF-A0A537ENL6-F1
#
_entry.id   AF-A0A537ENL6-F1
#
_cell.length_a   1.000
_cell.length_b   1.000
_cell.length_c   1.000
_cell.angle_alpha   90.00
_cell.angle_beta   90.00
_cell.angle_gamma   90.00
#
_symmetry.space_group_name_H-M   'P 1'
#
loop_
_entity.id
_entity.type
_entity.pdbx_description
1 polymer ?
#
loop_
_entity_poly.entity_id
_entity_poly.type
_entity_poly.pdbx_seq_one_letter_code
_entity_poly.pdbx_strand_id
1 'polypeptide(L)'
;MTELTQESQKVESAPVSSASRAALAFIFATVLFDTLGFGIIIPVLPGLVVGFVGGDTAQGAEVFGLFGTVWALMQFLFAPLLGALSDRYGRRPVLIVSAFGLGIDYMIMALAPNLTWLFIGRVVSGITSASFTVSFAYVADTVRPERRAGAFGMIGSIWGVGF
;
A
#
# COMPACT_ATOMS: atom_id res chain seq x y z
N MET A 1 -7.45 -12.70 -46.18
CA MET A 1 -7.84 -13.26 -44.87
C MET A 1 -6.63 -13.63 -44.01
N THR A 2 -5.47 -13.95 -44.60
CA THR A 2 -4.21 -14.30 -43.89
C THR A 2 -3.45 -13.10 -43.30
N GLU A 3 -3.59 -11.89 -43.86
CA GLU A 3 -2.88 -10.71 -43.33
C GLU A 3 -3.52 -10.11 -42.07
N LEU A 4 -4.85 -10.19 -41.92
CA LEU A 4 -5.58 -9.73 -40.74
C LEU A 4 -5.23 -10.53 -39.48
N THR A 5 -4.85 -11.80 -39.63
CA THR A 5 -4.36 -12.65 -38.54
C THR A 5 -2.92 -12.32 -38.14
N GLN A 6 -2.09 -11.85 -39.09
CA GLN A 6 -0.70 -11.48 -38.82
C GLN A 6 -0.57 -10.13 -38.11
N GLU A 7 -1.40 -9.13 -38.43
CA GLU A 7 -1.43 -7.87 -37.68
C GLU A 7 -1.91 -8.09 -36.24
N SER A 8 -2.93 -8.94 -36.04
CA SER A 8 -3.42 -9.29 -34.70
C SER A 8 -2.31 -9.95 -33.85
N GLN A 9 -1.54 -10.90 -34.40
CA GLN A 9 -0.42 -11.54 -33.71
C GLN A 9 0.79 -10.62 -33.47
N LYS A 10 1.03 -9.63 -34.34
CA LYS A 10 2.14 -8.68 -34.19
C LYS A 10 1.88 -7.66 -33.08
N VAL A 11 0.62 -7.25 -32.90
CA VAL A 11 0.19 -6.44 -31.74
C VAL A 11 0.20 -7.29 -30.46
N GLU A 12 -0.11 -8.57 -30.57
CA GLU A 12 -0.14 -9.50 -29.43
C GLU A 12 1.23 -9.82 -28.84
N SER A 13 2.31 -9.68 -29.61
CA SER A 13 3.68 -10.03 -29.22
C SER A 13 4.58 -8.84 -28.87
N ALA A 14 4.09 -7.59 -28.96
CA ALA A 14 4.91 -6.42 -28.65
C ALA A 14 5.43 -6.49 -27.20
N PRO A 15 6.75 -6.67 -26.99
CA PRO A 15 7.31 -6.81 -25.66
C PRO A 15 7.12 -5.48 -24.91
N VAL A 16 6.62 -5.56 -23.68
CA VAL A 16 6.61 -4.42 -22.75
C VAL A 16 8.00 -3.79 -22.75
N SER A 17 8.12 -2.49 -23.04
CA SER A 17 9.43 -1.84 -23.10
C SER A 17 10.23 -2.10 -21.82
N SER A 18 11.56 -2.17 -21.90
CA SER A 18 12.42 -2.38 -20.73
C SER A 18 12.15 -1.36 -19.62
N ALA A 19 11.85 -0.11 -20.00
CA ALA A 19 11.46 0.96 -19.08
C ALA A 19 10.14 0.69 -18.34
N SER A 20 9.12 0.16 -19.02
CA SER A 20 7.82 -0.18 -18.39
C SER A 20 7.94 -1.39 -17.45
N ARG A 21 8.80 -2.37 -17.79
CA ARG A 21 9.14 -3.49 -16.89
C ARG A 21 9.84 -3.02 -15.61
N ALA A 22 10.81 -2.12 -15.72
CA ALA A 22 11.51 -1.57 -14.56
C ALA A 22 10.57 -0.79 -13.64
N ALA A 23 9.64 -0.01 -14.20
CA ALA A 23 8.65 0.74 -13.43
C ALA A 23 7.66 -0.19 -12.70
N LEU A 24 7.17 -1.25 -13.37
CA LEU A 24 6.30 -2.26 -12.77
C LEU A 24 7.02 -2.99 -11.61
N ALA A 25 8.28 -3.40 -11.81
CA ALA A 25 9.09 -4.03 -10.77
C ALA A 25 9.33 -3.09 -9.57
N PHE A 26 9.60 -1.81 -9.81
CA PHE A 26 9.78 -0.82 -8.75
C PHE A 26 8.51 -0.66 -7.89
N ILE A 27 7.35 -0.62 -8.53
CA ILE A 27 6.06 -0.49 -7.82
C ILE A 27 5.79 -1.74 -7.00
N PHE A 28 5.98 -2.94 -7.56
CA PHE A 28 5.82 -4.17 -6.78
C PHE A 28 6.80 -4.27 -5.62
N ALA A 29 8.06 -3.87 -5.81
CA ALA A 29 9.02 -3.83 -4.71
C ALA A 29 8.58 -2.85 -3.61
N THR A 30 8.10 -1.66 -3.98
CA THR A 30 7.62 -0.66 -3.01
C THR A 30 6.42 -1.20 -2.22
N VAL A 31 5.44 -1.78 -2.92
CA VAL A 31 4.27 -2.40 -2.28
C VAL A 31 4.72 -3.54 -1.36
N LEU A 32 5.65 -4.39 -1.78
CA LEU A 32 6.19 -5.47 -0.95
C LEU A 32 6.82 -4.97 0.35
N PHE A 33 7.61 -3.90 0.30
CA PHE A 33 8.16 -3.31 1.52
C PHE A 33 7.08 -2.77 2.45
N ASP A 34 6.04 -2.14 1.90
CA ASP A 34 4.90 -1.68 2.69
C ASP A 34 4.14 -2.85 3.33
N THR A 35 3.87 -3.92 2.57
CA THR A 35 3.14 -5.09 3.10
C THR A 35 3.91 -5.82 4.18
N LEU A 36 5.23 -5.96 4.03
CA LEU A 36 6.11 -6.51 5.07
C LEU A 36 6.09 -5.65 6.34
N GLY A 37 6.10 -4.33 6.19
CA GLY A 37 5.97 -3.42 7.32
C GLY A 37 4.67 -3.64 8.09
N PHE A 38 3.53 -3.67 7.37
CA PHE A 38 2.24 -3.96 7.99
C PHE A 38 2.23 -5.33 8.68
N GLY A 39 2.78 -6.37 8.04
CA GLY A 39 2.87 -7.71 8.60
C GLY A 39 3.62 -7.81 9.92
N ILE A 40 4.66 -6.98 10.09
CA ILE A 40 5.41 -6.90 11.34
C ILE A 40 4.63 -6.10 12.40
N ILE A 41 4.01 -4.99 12.00
CA ILE A 41 3.38 -4.07 12.96
C ILE A 41 2.04 -4.57 13.49
N ILE A 42 1.23 -5.24 12.66
CA ILE A 42 -0.09 -5.75 13.06
C ILE A 42 -0.03 -6.61 14.34
N PRO A 43 0.89 -7.59 14.48
CA PRO A 43 1.02 -8.36 15.72
C PRO A 43 1.72 -7.60 16.86
N VAL A 44 2.57 -6.62 16.57
CA VAL A 44 3.32 -5.85 17.57
C VAL A 44 2.46 -4.79 18.26
N LEU A 45 1.59 -4.13 17.50
CA LEU A 45 0.81 -2.99 17.97
C LEU A 45 -0.12 -3.31 19.16
N PRO A 46 -0.86 -4.44 19.19
CA PRO A 46 -1.68 -4.81 20.35
C PRO A 46 -0.86 -4.90 21.65
N GLY A 47 0.33 -5.50 21.60
CA GLY A 47 1.21 -5.62 22.76
C GLY A 47 1.69 -4.26 23.27
N LEU A 48 2.03 -3.34 22.35
CA LEU A 48 2.39 -1.96 22.71
C LEU A 48 1.22 -1.22 23.37
N VAL A 49 0.02 -1.32 22.79
CA VAL A 49 -1.18 -0.66 23.32
C VAL A 49 -1.50 -1.17 24.72
N VAL A 50 -1.52 -2.49 24.91
CA VAL A 50 -1.74 -3.13 26.22
C VAL A 50 -0.68 -2.66 27.25
N GLY A 51 0.59 -2.56 26.83
CA GLY A 51 1.66 -2.04 27.68
C GLY A 51 1.41 -0.60 28.16
N PHE A 52 0.87 0.27 27.29
CA PHE A 52 0.58 1.65 27.67
C PHE A 52 -0.70 1.84 28.49
N VAL A 53 -1.64 0.89 28.48
CA VAL A 53 -2.84 0.91 29.35
C VAL A 53 -2.64 0.12 30.65
N GLY A 54 -1.38 -0.16 31.04
CA GLY A 54 -1.07 -0.81 32.31
C GLY A 54 -1.34 -2.32 32.34
N GLY A 55 -1.41 -2.96 31.17
CA GLY A 55 -1.59 -4.42 31.05
C GLY A 55 -3.06 -4.88 30.98
N ASP A 56 -4.03 -3.96 31.02
CA ASP A 56 -5.44 -4.30 30.84
C ASP A 56 -5.72 -4.65 29.37
N THR A 57 -6.00 -5.92 29.11
CA THR A 57 -6.26 -6.42 27.76
C THR A 57 -7.63 -6.00 27.23
N ALA A 58 -8.63 -5.79 28.09
CA ALA A 58 -9.95 -5.34 27.67
C ALA A 58 -9.87 -3.88 27.21
N GLN A 59 -9.28 -3.02 28.04
CA GLN A 59 -9.03 -1.63 27.67
C GLN A 59 -8.09 -1.53 26.45
N GLY A 60 -7.08 -2.39 26.37
CA GLY A 60 -6.16 -2.42 25.24
C GLY A 60 -6.87 -2.76 23.92
N ALA A 61 -7.83 -3.67 23.94
CA ALA A 61 -8.65 -4.02 22.77
C ALA A 61 -9.55 -2.85 22.32
N GLU A 62 -10.19 -2.14 23.27
CA GLU A 62 -10.98 -0.94 22.96
C GLU A 62 -10.14 0.15 22.30
N VAL A 63 -8.97 0.44 22.88
CA VAL A 63 -8.02 1.42 22.32
C VAL A 63 -7.53 0.97 20.95
N PHE A 64 -7.17 -0.29 20.78
CA PHE A 64 -6.76 -0.82 19.47
C PHE A 64 -7.86 -0.70 18.41
N GLY A 65 -9.13 -0.93 18.79
CA GLY A 65 -10.27 -0.68 17.91
C GLY A 65 -10.40 0.80 17.49
N LEU A 66 -10.14 1.72 18.43
CA LEU A 66 -10.12 3.16 18.14
C LEU A 66 -8.97 3.53 17.19
N PHE A 67 -7.80 2.91 17.34
CA PHE A 67 -6.67 3.05 16.42
C PHE A 67 -7.04 2.65 14.99
N GLY A 68 -7.63 1.47 14.82
CA GLY A 68 -8.11 0.99 13.53
C GLY A 68 -9.16 1.93 12.93
N THR A 69 -10.07 2.45 13.77
CA THR A 69 -11.10 3.41 13.35
C THR A 69 -10.50 4.72 12.85
N VAL A 70 -9.55 5.32 13.59
CA VAL A 70 -8.88 6.57 13.19
C VAL A 70 -8.11 6.37 11.88
N TRP A 71 -7.37 5.27 11.76
CA TRP A 71 -6.64 4.95 10.54
C TRP A 71 -7.58 4.77 9.35
N ALA A 72 -8.67 4.01 9.51
CA ALA A 72 -9.67 3.81 8.46
C ALA A 72 -10.39 5.12 8.07
N LEU A 73 -10.67 6.00 9.04
CA LEU A 73 -11.27 7.30 8.78
C LEU A 73 -10.33 8.20 7.97
N MET A 74 -9.05 8.27 8.33
CA MET A 74 -8.06 9.01 7.54
C MET A 74 -7.94 8.43 6.13
N GLN A 75 -7.85 7.09 5.99
CA GLN A 75 -7.82 6.44 4.68
C GLN A 75 -9.08 6.76 3.86
N PHE A 76 -10.25 6.75 4.46
CA PHE A 76 -11.50 7.09 3.77
C PHE A 76 -11.48 8.51 3.21
N LEU A 77 -10.96 9.47 3.96
CA LEU A 77 -10.89 10.88 3.55
C LEU A 77 -9.77 11.15 2.53
N PHE A 78 -8.61 10.53 2.69
CA PHE A 78 -7.39 10.86 1.94
C PHE A 78 -7.08 9.90 0.80
N ALA A 79 -7.59 8.66 0.78
CA ALA A 79 -7.36 7.75 -0.33
C ALA A 79 -7.86 8.28 -1.69
N PRO A 80 -9.03 8.94 -1.81
CA PRO A 80 -9.45 9.58 -3.06
C PRO A 80 -8.49 10.70 -3.49
N LEU A 81 -8.02 11.51 -2.52
CA LEU A 81 -7.07 12.59 -2.78
C LEU A 81 -5.73 12.05 -3.28
N LEU A 82 -5.20 11.01 -2.64
CA LEU A 82 -3.96 10.34 -3.04
C LEU A 82 -4.10 9.70 -4.44
N GLY A 83 -5.25 9.11 -4.74
CA GLY A 83 -5.57 8.60 -6.07
C GLY A 83 -5.48 9.70 -7.14
N ALA A 84 -6.20 10.81 -6.94
CA ALA A 84 -6.18 11.96 -7.84
C ALA A 84 -4.78 12.59 -7.96
N LEU A 85 -4.03 12.64 -6.85
CA LEU A 85 -2.65 13.13 -6.83
C LEU A 85 -1.73 12.22 -7.66
N SER A 86 -1.93 10.91 -7.60
CA SER A 86 -1.17 9.92 -8.37
C SER A 86 -1.46 9.99 -9.87
N ASP A 87 -2.69 10.32 -10.23
CA ASP A 87 -3.06 10.48 -11.63
C ASP A 87 -2.47 11.79 -12.20
N ARG A 88 -2.37 12.85 -11.39
CA ARG A 88 -1.82 14.15 -11.81
C ARG A 88 -0.30 14.22 -11.84
N TYR A 89 0.37 13.73 -10.80
CA TYR A 89 1.84 13.84 -10.63
C TYR A 89 2.58 12.55 -11.00
N GLY A 90 1.85 11.52 -11.41
CA GLY A 90 2.38 10.20 -11.70
C GLY A 90 2.34 9.27 -10.49
N ARG A 91 2.23 7.98 -10.79
CA ARG A 91 2.03 6.93 -9.77
C ARG A 91 3.26 6.70 -8.89
N ARG A 92 4.47 6.85 -9.46
CA ARG A 92 5.74 6.56 -8.77
C ARG A 92 6.06 7.52 -7.61
N PRO A 93 6.01 8.87 -7.77
CA PRO A 93 6.27 9.78 -6.65
C PRO A 93 5.31 9.60 -5.48
N VAL A 94 4.02 9.35 -5.76
CA VAL A 94 3.01 9.17 -4.71
C VAL A 94 3.26 7.90 -3.90
N LEU A 95 3.67 6.80 -4.53
CA LEU A 95 4.07 5.58 -3.82
C LEU A 95 5.29 5.79 -2.92
N ILE A 96 6.28 6.59 -3.35
CA ILE A 96 7.45 6.90 -2.54
C ILE A 96 7.06 7.74 -1.32
N VAL A 97 6.17 8.73 -1.48
CA VAL A 97 5.64 9.53 -0.37
C VAL A 97 4.84 8.64 0.60
N SER A 98 4.08 7.68 0.08
CA SER A 98 3.34 6.70 0.88
C SER A 98 4.27 5.86 1.75
N ALA A 99 5.29 5.24 1.14
CA ALA A 99 6.29 4.45 1.84
C ALA A 99 7.08 5.29 2.86
N PHE A 100 7.39 6.55 2.53
CA PHE A 100 8.06 7.47 3.45
C PHE A 100 7.18 7.82 4.66
N GLY A 101 5.89 8.09 4.44
CA GLY A 101 4.93 8.34 5.53
C GLY A 101 4.77 7.13 6.45
N LEU A 102 4.77 5.92 5.89
CA LEU A 102 4.79 4.67 6.67
C LEU A 102 6.08 4.53 7.50
N GLY A 103 7.24 4.87 6.91
CA GLY A 103 8.51 4.91 7.63
C GLY A 103 8.51 5.91 8.80
N ILE A 104 7.88 7.08 8.62
CA ILE A 104 7.68 8.06 9.70
C ILE A 104 6.79 7.48 10.81
N ASP A 105 5.68 6.83 10.45
CA ASP A 105 4.79 6.17 11.43
C ASP A 105 5.57 5.16 12.28
N TYR A 106 6.42 4.33 11.66
CA TYR A 106 7.25 3.37 12.39
C TYR A 106 8.27 4.04 13.30
N MET A 107 8.88 5.15 12.87
CA MET A 107 9.79 5.93 13.71
C MET A 107 9.07 6.52 14.93
N ILE A 108 7.87 7.09 14.73
CA ILE A 108 7.02 7.63 15.80
C ILE A 108 6.68 6.52 16.80
N MET A 109 6.31 5.34 16.30
CA MET A 109 5.96 4.20 17.12
C MET A 109 7.14 3.64 17.91
N ALA A 110 8.33 3.56 17.31
CA ALA A 110 9.55 3.10 17.98
C ALA A 110 9.98 4.05 19.11
N LEU A 111 9.69 5.35 18.99
CA LEU A 111 10.07 6.38 19.94
C LEU A 111 8.91 6.80 20.87
N ALA A 112 7.77 6.12 20.81
CA ALA A 112 6.55 6.54 21.49
C ALA A 112 6.68 6.46 23.02
N PRO A 113 6.53 7.57 23.77
CA PRO A 113 6.47 7.55 25.23
C PRO A 113 5.06 7.26 25.77
N ASN A 114 4.01 7.40 24.95
CA ASN A 114 2.62 7.20 25.35
C ASN A 114 1.70 6.94 24.14
N LEU A 115 0.43 6.62 24.40
CA LEU A 115 -0.59 6.32 23.38
C LEU A 115 -0.82 7.45 22.37
N THR A 116 -0.69 8.72 22.78
CA THR A 116 -0.92 9.86 21.88
C THR A 116 0.05 9.85 20.70
N TRP A 117 1.30 9.45 20.93
CA TRP A 117 2.28 9.31 19.85
C TRP A 117 1.88 8.22 18.86
N LEU A 118 1.41 7.07 19.37
CA LEU A 118 0.92 6.00 18.51
C LEU A 118 -0.30 6.47 17.68
N PHE A 119 -1.19 7.27 18.25
CA PHE A 119 -2.32 7.87 17.51
C PHE A 119 -1.86 8.83 16.41
N ILE A 120 -0.88 9.68 16.68
CA ILE A 120 -0.29 10.58 15.67
C ILE A 120 0.29 9.74 14.52
N GLY A 121 1.01 8.66 14.85
CA GLY A 121 1.52 7.71 13.86
C GLY A 121 0.41 7.13 12.97
N ARG A 122 -0.71 6.71 13.56
CA ARG A 122 -1.87 6.22 12.79
C ARG A 122 -2.48 7.26 11.87
N VAL A 123 -2.58 8.50 12.32
CA VAL A 123 -3.07 9.59 11.49
C VAL A 123 -2.13 9.83 10.31
N VAL A 124 -0.82 9.90 10.55
CA VAL A 124 0.18 10.05 9.49
C VAL A 124 0.07 8.90 8.48
N SER A 125 0.10 7.65 8.95
CA SER A 125 -0.02 6.46 8.11
C SER A 125 -1.32 6.44 7.30
N GLY A 126 -2.45 6.79 7.92
CA GLY A 126 -3.74 6.84 7.23
C GLY A 126 -3.91 8.00 6.26
N ILE A 127 -3.12 9.07 6.38
CA ILE A 127 -3.10 10.18 5.41
C ILE A 127 -2.19 9.86 4.22
N THR A 128 -1.11 9.10 4.44
CA THR A 128 -0.09 8.85 3.42
C THR A 128 -0.26 7.53 2.68
N SER A 129 -1.05 6.58 3.19
CA SER A 129 -1.13 5.22 2.64
C SER A 129 -1.90 5.14 1.30
N ALA A 130 -1.17 5.35 0.22
CA ALA A 130 -1.65 5.30 -1.17
C ALA A 130 -1.41 3.93 -1.84
N SER A 131 -0.67 3.04 -1.17
CA SER A 131 -0.06 1.86 -1.80
C SER A 131 -1.07 0.89 -2.40
N PHE A 132 -2.23 0.73 -1.76
CA PHE A 132 -3.34 -0.03 -2.32
C PHE A 132 -3.90 0.63 -3.59
N THR A 133 -4.42 1.84 -3.50
CA THR A 133 -5.14 2.47 -4.62
C THR A 133 -4.25 2.68 -5.84
N VAL A 134 -3.01 3.15 -5.63
CA VAL A 134 -2.08 3.48 -6.71
C VAL A 134 -1.50 2.22 -7.38
N SER A 135 -1.28 1.13 -6.64
CA SER A 135 -0.77 -0.12 -7.23
C SER A 135 -1.81 -0.79 -8.14
N PHE A 136 -3.07 -0.86 -7.70
CA PHE A 136 -4.15 -1.39 -8.53
C PHE A 136 -4.38 -0.53 -9.77
N ALA A 137 -4.38 0.79 -9.62
CA ALA A 137 -4.53 1.70 -10.75
C ALA A 137 -3.34 1.64 -11.73
N TYR A 138 -2.12 1.46 -11.23
CA TYR A 138 -0.95 1.25 -12.10
C TYR A 138 -1.08 -0.03 -12.94
N VAL A 139 -1.51 -1.14 -12.34
CA VAL A 139 -1.74 -2.39 -13.07
C VAL A 139 -2.86 -2.23 -14.10
N ALA A 140 -3.93 -1.51 -13.75
CA ALA A 140 -5.00 -1.21 -14.69
C ALA A 140 -4.50 -0.41 -15.90
N ASP A 141 -3.66 0.59 -15.70
CA ASP A 141 -3.18 1.47 -16.79
C ASP A 141 -2.10 0.84 -17.68
N THR A 142 -1.23 0.02 -17.09
CA THR A 142 0.01 -0.40 -17.77
C THR A 142 0.00 -1.84 -18.25
N VAL A 143 -0.89 -2.69 -17.70
CA VAL A 143 -0.96 -4.11 -18.07
C VAL A 143 -2.11 -4.33 -19.05
N ARG A 144 -1.77 -5.01 -20.15
CA ARG A 144 -2.73 -5.42 -21.19
C ARG A 144 -3.88 -6.25 -20.59
N PRO A 145 -5.12 -6.10 -21.10
CA PRO A 145 -6.29 -6.76 -20.53
C PRO A 145 -6.10 -8.28 -20.34
N GLU A 146 -5.50 -8.95 -21.33
CA GLU A 146 -5.25 -10.40 -21.33
C GLU A 146 -4.36 -10.88 -20.17
N ARG A 147 -3.47 -10.02 -19.65
CA ARG A 147 -2.53 -10.36 -18.56
C ARG A 147 -2.90 -9.70 -17.23
N ARG A 148 -3.92 -8.85 -17.21
CA ARG A 148 -4.25 -8.01 -16.07
C ARG A 148 -4.71 -8.83 -14.86
N ALA A 149 -5.45 -9.91 -15.08
CA ALA A 149 -5.86 -10.83 -14.01
C ALA A 149 -4.65 -11.42 -13.26
N GLY A 150 -3.62 -11.85 -14.00
CA GLY A 150 -2.37 -12.36 -13.39
C GLY A 150 -1.59 -11.28 -12.63
N ALA A 151 -1.57 -10.05 -13.13
CA ALA A 151 -0.92 -8.93 -12.45
C ALA A 151 -1.64 -8.53 -11.14
N PHE A 152 -2.98 -8.52 -11.13
CA PHE A 152 -3.74 -8.35 -9.88
C PHE A 152 -3.53 -9.53 -8.93
N GLY A 153 -3.44 -10.76 -9.44
CA GLY A 153 -3.09 -11.93 -8.65
C GLY A 153 -1.73 -11.77 -7.96
N MET A 154 -0.72 -11.25 -8.68
CA MET A 154 0.60 -10.99 -8.12
C MET A 154 0.60 -9.88 -7.05
N ILE A 155 -0.20 -8.81 -7.22
CA ILE A 155 -0.43 -7.84 -6.13
C ILE A 155 -0.99 -8.57 -4.91
N GLY A 156 -2.02 -9.42 -5.09
CA GLY A 156 -2.58 -10.22 -4.01
C GLY A 156 -1.54 -11.12 -3.32
N SER A 157 -0.66 -11.77 -4.09
CA SER A 157 0.45 -12.56 -3.54
C SER A 157 1.41 -11.72 -2.69
N ILE A 158 1.75 -10.49 -3.12
CA ILE A 158 2.61 -9.58 -2.36
C ILE A 158 1.97 -9.18 -1.03
N TRP A 159 0.65 -8.94 -1.02
CA TRP A 159 -0.10 -8.72 0.21
C TRP A 159 -0.11 -9.96 1.10
N GLY A 160 -0.26 -11.15 0.51
CA GLY A 160 -0.21 -12.42 1.24
C GLY A 160 1.15 -12.71 1.87
N VAL A 161 2.27 -12.28 1.28
CA VAL A 161 3.61 -12.40 1.90
C VAL A 161 3.73 -11.55 3.18
N GLY A 162 2.95 -10.48 3.27
CA GLY A 162 2.91 -9.61 4.45
C GLY A 162 1.98 -10.08 5.57
N PHE A 163 1.34 -11.25 5.48
CA PHE A 163 0.38 -11.75 6.49
C PHE A 163 0.61 -13.24 6.79
#